data_AF-A0A968KK40-F1
#
_entry.id   AF-A0A968KK40-F1
#
_cell.length_a   1.000
_cell.length_b   1.000
_cell.length_c   1.000
_cell.angle_alpha   90.00
_cell.angle_beta   90.00
_cell.angle_gamma   90.00
#
_symmetry.space_group_name_H-M   'P 1'
#
loop_
_entity.id
_entity.type
_entity.pdbx_description
1 polymer ?
#
loop_
_entity_poly.entity_id
_entity_poly.type
_entity_poly.pdbx_seq_one_letter_code
_entity_poly.pdbx_strand_id
1 'polypeptide(L)'
;MLAFAIDISRTGPSHPEEKNIPKLKEYMQYQRGIKHDKLVYHALDHAKTYLEKAINEAKGDEKQLKGYLAKAFPFSCRYADGDTLMLMLRKLINAHNAPNNWYRLNRFYYGVLYDVLDRFLLIYNRLIREAPEKAADMDITQNVEIDFDDWVRVFFHDLDFLLGQPLPYVHFTFRKRHQAIEDLVKKEMDSGKSREEAVKIAGKKYNIEEDAISIFLNKSAGQQDMELFFTSTENPIYEHFYDVESAEGLMDGESLVHHVYFLAHQLKGLTLSEAEAVVSEIEKLSKH
;
A
#
# COMPACT_ATOMS: atom_id res chain seq x y z
N MET A 1 6.53 -12.37 -8.71
CA MET A 1 5.79 -11.11 -8.68
C MET A 1 5.24 -10.92 -7.28
N LEU A 2 5.31 -9.71 -6.74
CA LEU A 2 4.68 -9.42 -5.45
C LEU A 2 3.16 -9.43 -5.61
N ALA A 3 2.46 -9.99 -4.62
CA ALA A 3 1.01 -10.00 -4.59
C ALA A 3 0.47 -8.72 -3.93
N PHE A 4 -0.45 -8.04 -4.62
CA PHE A 4 -1.14 -6.82 -4.17
C PHE A 4 -2.64 -7.08 -3.98
N ALA A 5 -3.45 -6.04 -3.81
CA ALA A 5 -4.92 -6.14 -3.90
C ALA A 5 -5.39 -6.46 -5.30
N ILE A 6 -4.76 -5.83 -6.29
CA ILE A 6 -5.03 -6.04 -7.71
C ILE A 6 -3.72 -6.40 -8.40
N ASP A 7 -3.80 -7.25 -9.42
CA ASP A 7 -2.64 -7.63 -10.24
C ASP A 7 -1.99 -6.42 -10.93
N ILE A 8 -0.83 -6.00 -10.42
CA ILE A 8 -0.04 -4.88 -10.97
C ILE A 8 0.62 -5.18 -12.32
N SER A 9 0.64 -6.44 -12.77
CA SER A 9 1.19 -6.84 -14.06
C SER A 9 0.17 -6.72 -15.20
N ARG A 10 -1.12 -6.58 -14.86
CA ARG A 10 -2.17 -6.39 -15.86
C ARG A 10 -2.04 -5.03 -16.52
N THR A 11 -1.75 -5.06 -17.81
CA THR A 11 -1.80 -3.88 -18.67
C THR A 11 -3.22 -3.67 -19.18
N GLY A 12 -3.73 -2.45 -19.11
CA GLY A 12 -5.00 -2.10 -19.76
C GLY A 12 -6.27 -2.30 -18.93
N PRO A 13 -6.35 -1.91 -17.64
CA PRO A 13 -7.62 -1.99 -16.91
C PRO A 13 -8.73 -1.25 -17.66
N SER A 14 -9.95 -1.78 -17.59
CA SER A 14 -11.15 -1.21 -18.23
C SER A 14 -12.33 -1.18 -17.27
N HIS A 15 -13.22 -0.22 -17.44
CA HIS A 15 -14.45 -0.11 -16.66
C HIS A 15 -15.68 0.02 -17.58
N PRO A 16 -16.81 -0.68 -17.32
CA PRO A 16 -18.00 -0.63 -18.17
C PRO A 16 -18.55 0.79 -18.39
N GLU A 17 -18.56 1.60 -17.33
CA GLU A 17 -19.06 2.98 -17.33
C GLU A 17 -18.14 4.03 -17.98
N GLU A 18 -16.99 3.67 -18.55
CA GLU A 18 -16.10 4.64 -19.25
C GLU A 18 -16.79 5.34 -20.44
N LYS A 19 -17.84 4.75 -21.02
CA LYS A 19 -18.60 5.36 -22.11
C LYS A 19 -19.58 6.43 -21.62
N ASN A 20 -20.06 6.28 -20.38
CA ASN A 20 -21.11 7.12 -19.81
C ASN A 20 -20.53 8.24 -18.93
N ILE A 21 -19.33 8.03 -18.37
CA ILE A 21 -18.69 8.95 -17.42
C ILE A 21 -17.34 9.40 -17.99
N PRO A 22 -17.27 10.57 -18.68
CA PRO A 22 -16.03 11.05 -19.31
C PRO A 22 -14.84 11.17 -18.35
N LYS A 23 -15.06 11.64 -17.11
CA LYS A 23 -13.98 11.76 -16.12
C LYS A 23 -13.45 10.40 -15.65
N LEU A 24 -14.30 9.37 -15.59
CA LEU A 24 -13.88 8.01 -15.29
C LEU A 24 -13.01 7.47 -16.43
N LYS A 25 -13.38 7.75 -17.69
CA LYS A 25 -12.56 7.38 -18.85
C LYS A 25 -11.17 8.02 -18.80
N GLU A 26 -11.08 9.30 -18.46
CA GLU A 26 -9.79 9.99 -18.25
C GLU A 26 -8.98 9.34 -17.13
N TYR A 27 -9.63 9.03 -16.00
CA TYR A 27 -8.98 8.32 -14.89
C TYR A 27 -8.47 6.93 -15.29
N MET A 28 -9.25 6.15 -16.03
CA MET A 28 -8.83 4.84 -16.52
C MET A 28 -7.70 4.96 -17.56
N GLN A 29 -7.70 6.00 -18.40
CA GLN A 29 -6.58 6.31 -19.29
C GLN A 29 -5.30 6.64 -18.51
N TYR A 30 -5.42 7.41 -17.42
CA TYR A 30 -4.32 7.66 -16.50
C TYR A 30 -3.77 6.35 -15.91
N GLN A 31 -4.64 5.47 -15.37
CA GLN A 31 -4.21 4.18 -14.82
C GLN A 31 -3.53 3.29 -15.88
N ARG A 32 -4.07 3.25 -17.11
CA ARG A 32 -3.45 2.54 -18.25
C ARG A 32 -2.10 3.12 -18.67
N GLY A 33 -1.83 4.37 -18.35
CA GLY A 33 -0.58 5.06 -18.65
C GLY A 33 0.57 4.74 -17.68
N ILE A 34 0.31 3.97 -16.62
CA ILE A 34 1.30 3.62 -15.59
C ILE A 34 1.71 2.16 -15.73
N LYS A 35 3.02 1.90 -15.83
CA LYS A 35 3.59 0.55 -15.71
C LYS A 35 3.87 0.26 -14.25
N HIS A 36 2.87 -0.29 -13.55
CA HIS A 36 2.92 -0.48 -12.09
C HIS A 36 4.02 -1.46 -11.65
N ASP A 37 4.28 -2.51 -12.44
CA ASP A 37 5.39 -3.43 -12.23
C ASP A 37 6.76 -2.74 -12.28
N LYS A 38 6.94 -1.81 -13.23
CA LYS A 38 8.14 -0.97 -13.35
C LYS A 38 8.28 0.02 -12.22
N LEU A 39 7.17 0.62 -11.79
CA LEU A 39 7.15 1.50 -10.60
C LEU A 39 7.71 0.77 -9.37
N VAL A 40 7.17 -0.41 -9.06
CA VAL A 40 7.61 -1.22 -7.91
C VAL A 40 9.07 -1.64 -8.07
N TYR A 41 9.47 -2.07 -9.26
CA TYR A 41 10.85 -2.45 -9.55
C TYR A 41 11.85 -1.32 -9.25
N HIS A 42 11.61 -0.12 -9.82
CA HIS A 42 12.50 1.01 -9.65
C HIS A 42 12.51 1.56 -8.22
N ALA A 43 11.35 1.53 -7.54
CA ALA A 43 11.28 1.92 -6.14
C ALA A 43 12.15 1.01 -5.26
N LEU A 44 12.04 -0.30 -5.41
CA LEU A 44 12.83 -1.28 -4.66
C LEU A 44 14.33 -1.16 -4.95
N ASP A 45 14.71 -1.03 -6.22
CA ASP A 45 16.11 -0.88 -6.63
C ASP A 45 16.73 0.41 -6.07
N HIS A 46 16.00 1.52 -6.15
CA HIS A 46 16.40 2.79 -5.56
C HIS A 46 16.59 2.66 -4.04
N ALA A 47 15.61 2.11 -3.33
CA ALA A 47 15.68 1.96 -1.88
C ALA A 47 16.86 1.10 -1.43
N LYS A 48 17.09 -0.04 -2.09
CA LYS A 48 18.25 -0.92 -1.82
C LYS A 48 19.57 -0.18 -2.03
N THR A 49 19.73 0.46 -3.19
CA THR A 49 20.96 1.17 -3.56
C THR A 49 21.31 2.28 -2.56
N TYR A 50 20.32 3.08 -2.17
CA TYR A 50 20.56 4.18 -1.23
C TYR A 50 20.73 3.71 0.22
N LEU A 51 20.07 2.62 0.63
CA LEU A 51 20.31 2.02 1.95
C LEU A 51 21.74 1.45 2.03
N GLU A 52 22.19 0.73 1.01
CA GLU A 52 23.56 0.20 0.93
C GLU A 52 24.60 1.33 1.01
N LYS A 53 24.37 2.41 0.25
CA LYS A 53 25.20 3.62 0.32
C LYS A 53 25.21 4.21 1.73
N ALA A 54 24.05 4.37 2.37
CA ALA A 54 23.96 4.95 3.70
C ALA A 54 24.68 4.10 4.77
N ILE A 55 24.58 2.77 4.68
CA ILE A 55 25.30 1.84 5.58
C ILE A 55 26.82 2.01 5.40
N ASN A 56 27.29 2.05 4.15
CA ASN A 56 28.72 2.22 3.84
C ASN A 56 29.25 3.59 4.27
N GLU A 57 28.46 4.66 4.10
CA GLU A 57 28.83 6.02 4.49
C GLU A 57 28.84 6.22 6.01
N ALA A 58 27.96 5.54 6.74
CA ALA A 58 27.92 5.59 8.20
C ALA A 58 29.19 5.01 8.83
N LYS A 59 29.88 4.06 8.19
CA LYS A 59 31.11 3.42 8.71
C LYS A 59 31.01 2.95 10.17
N GLY A 60 29.84 2.46 10.57
CA GLY A 60 29.55 2.04 11.94
C GLY A 60 28.97 3.12 12.87
N ASP A 61 28.77 4.35 12.40
CA ASP A 61 28.03 5.38 13.13
C ASP A 61 26.52 5.08 13.11
N GLU A 62 26.06 4.43 14.18
CA GLU A 62 24.65 4.11 14.37
C GLU A 62 23.73 5.33 14.36
N LYS A 63 24.19 6.49 14.83
CA LYS A 63 23.35 7.69 14.92
C LYS A 63 23.11 8.27 13.53
N GLN A 64 24.15 8.30 12.70
CA GLN A 64 24.02 8.68 11.30
C GLN A 64 23.08 7.74 10.56
N LEU A 65 23.24 6.43 10.73
CA LEU A 65 22.38 5.43 10.09
C LEU A 65 20.93 5.56 10.57
N LYS A 66 20.68 5.65 11.88
CA LYS A 66 19.33 5.88 12.45
C LYS A 66 18.68 7.15 11.89
N GLY A 67 19.45 8.23 11.71
CA GLY A 67 18.99 9.48 11.10
C GLY A 67 18.60 9.33 9.62
N TYR A 68 19.30 8.48 8.86
CA TYR A 68 18.90 8.12 7.51
C TYR A 68 17.63 7.26 7.51
N LEU A 69 17.59 6.20 8.33
CA LEU A 69 16.46 5.28 8.42
C LEU A 69 15.15 5.98 8.77
N ALA A 70 15.16 6.88 9.75
CA ALA A 70 13.96 7.64 10.14
C ALA A 70 13.38 8.51 9.01
N LYS A 71 14.20 8.91 8.03
CA LYS A 71 13.75 9.70 6.86
C LYS A 71 13.39 8.81 5.68
N ALA A 72 14.13 7.72 5.50
CA ALA A 72 14.02 6.83 4.36
C ALA A 72 12.93 5.77 4.52
N PHE A 73 12.68 5.38 5.77
CA PHE A 73 11.87 4.26 6.21
C PHE A 73 11.07 4.64 7.47
N PRO A 74 10.29 5.75 7.45
CA PRO A 74 9.67 6.31 8.65
C PRO A 74 8.76 5.32 9.40
N PHE A 75 8.14 4.36 8.71
CA PHE A 75 7.29 3.36 9.35
C PHE A 75 8.06 2.08 9.66
N SER A 76 8.85 1.58 8.72
CA SER A 76 9.51 0.28 8.84
C SER A 76 10.74 0.29 9.74
N CYS A 77 11.38 1.45 9.97
CA CYS A 77 12.50 1.57 10.92
C CYS A 77 12.08 1.35 12.38
N ARG A 78 10.78 1.26 12.68
CA ARG A 78 10.25 0.97 14.02
C ARG A 78 10.45 -0.48 14.45
N TYR A 79 10.52 -1.39 13.48
CA TYR A 79 10.62 -2.82 13.72
C TYR A 79 11.79 -3.50 13.01
N ALA A 80 12.48 -2.80 12.11
CA ALA A 80 13.62 -3.30 11.37
C ALA A 80 14.77 -2.28 11.40
N ASP A 81 15.99 -2.77 11.65
CA ASP A 81 17.22 -1.99 11.54
C ASP A 81 17.76 -1.99 10.09
N GLY A 82 18.92 -1.38 9.86
CA GLY A 82 19.51 -1.27 8.51
C GLY A 82 19.77 -2.64 7.87
N ASP A 83 20.26 -3.61 8.63
CA ASP A 83 20.56 -4.96 8.12
C ASP A 83 19.28 -5.74 7.83
N THR A 84 18.29 -5.66 8.72
CA THR A 84 16.96 -6.26 8.54
C THR A 84 16.26 -5.67 7.33
N LEU A 85 16.24 -4.34 7.18
CA LEU A 85 15.67 -3.67 6.01
C LEU A 85 16.39 -4.08 4.73
N MET A 86 17.71 -4.19 4.73
CA MET A 86 18.49 -4.66 3.58
C MET A 86 18.10 -6.10 3.19
N LEU A 87 17.93 -6.99 4.17
CA LEU A 87 17.47 -8.36 3.93
C LEU A 87 16.06 -8.38 3.34
N MET A 88 15.13 -7.61 3.92
CA MET A 88 13.74 -7.50 3.43
C MET A 88 13.70 -6.97 2.00
N LEU A 89 14.47 -5.92 1.68
CA LEU A 89 14.55 -5.36 0.32
C LEU A 89 15.07 -6.39 -0.69
N ARG A 90 16.10 -7.17 -0.33
CA ARG A 90 16.61 -8.26 -1.19
C ARG A 90 15.54 -9.31 -1.46
N LYS A 91 14.78 -9.71 -0.44
CA LYS A 91 13.67 -10.66 -0.59
C LYS A 91 12.55 -10.09 -1.47
N LEU A 92 12.16 -8.82 -1.28
CA LEU A 92 11.17 -8.14 -2.11
C LEU A 92 11.60 -8.06 -3.58
N ILE A 93 12.86 -7.69 -3.86
CA ILE A 93 13.40 -7.61 -5.22
C ILE A 93 13.40 -8.99 -5.89
N ASN A 94 13.88 -10.02 -5.19
CA ASN A 94 13.91 -11.38 -5.73
C ASN A 94 12.49 -11.90 -6.02
N ALA A 95 11.55 -11.65 -5.10
CA ALA A 95 10.17 -12.04 -5.27
C ALA A 95 9.47 -11.26 -6.40
N HIS A 96 9.71 -9.95 -6.53
CA HIS A 96 9.17 -9.14 -7.62
C HIS A 96 9.62 -9.64 -8.98
N ASN A 97 10.91 -9.97 -9.11
CA ASN A 97 11.55 -10.45 -10.34
C ASN A 97 11.28 -11.93 -10.69
N ALA A 98 10.41 -12.62 -9.95
CA ALA A 98 10.03 -14.00 -10.22
C ALA A 98 8.64 -14.09 -10.91
N PRO A 99 8.53 -13.92 -12.23
CA PRO A 99 7.24 -13.71 -12.91
C PRO A 99 6.27 -14.90 -12.83
N ASN A 100 6.78 -16.12 -12.63
CA ASN A 100 5.96 -17.34 -12.57
C ASN A 100 5.41 -17.65 -11.17
N ASN A 101 5.75 -16.83 -10.17
CA ASN A 101 5.45 -17.07 -8.77
C ASN A 101 4.78 -15.84 -8.17
N TRP A 102 3.75 -16.02 -7.36
CA TRP A 102 3.17 -14.94 -6.56
C TRP A 102 3.66 -15.02 -5.13
N TYR A 103 4.01 -13.88 -4.54
CA TYR A 103 4.49 -13.79 -3.17
C TYR A 103 3.59 -12.86 -2.36
N ARG A 104 2.81 -13.44 -1.44
CA ARG A 104 2.02 -12.69 -0.48
C ARG A 104 2.93 -12.11 0.59
N LEU A 105 2.80 -10.79 0.76
CA LEU A 105 3.50 -10.03 1.78
C LEU A 105 2.80 -10.17 3.12
N ASN A 106 3.59 -10.25 4.18
CA ASN A 106 3.12 -10.01 5.54
C ASN A 106 3.13 -8.49 5.83
N ARG A 107 2.60 -8.08 6.98
CA ARG A 107 2.41 -6.66 7.33
C ARG A 107 3.72 -5.90 7.55
N PHE A 108 4.80 -6.60 7.94
CA PHE A 108 6.14 -6.01 7.98
C PHE A 108 6.64 -5.66 6.57
N TYR A 109 6.47 -6.57 5.60
CA TYR A 109 6.84 -6.30 4.22
C TYR A 109 5.98 -5.21 3.56
N TYR A 110 4.68 -5.14 3.88
CA TYR A 110 3.83 -4.04 3.41
C TYR A 110 4.33 -2.68 3.92
N GLY A 111 4.77 -2.58 5.18
CA GLY A 111 5.33 -1.35 5.71
C GLY A 111 6.63 -0.92 5.02
N VAL A 112 7.54 -1.86 4.74
CA VAL A 112 8.76 -1.58 3.95
C VAL A 112 8.39 -1.10 2.56
N LEU A 113 7.50 -1.82 1.88
CA LEU A 113 7.08 -1.49 0.52
C LEU A 113 6.40 -0.11 0.44
N TYR A 114 5.58 0.23 1.43
CA TYR A 114 4.95 1.53 1.55
C TYR A 114 5.99 2.66 1.64
N ASP A 115 6.95 2.56 2.57
CA ASP A 115 8.04 3.55 2.72
C ASP A 115 8.84 3.73 1.42
N VAL A 116 9.14 2.61 0.77
CA VAL A 116 9.91 2.57 -0.47
C VAL A 116 9.19 3.26 -1.62
N LEU A 117 7.90 2.97 -1.81
CA LEU A 117 7.08 3.55 -2.86
C LEU A 117 6.84 5.04 -2.63
N ASP A 118 6.48 5.44 -1.41
CA ASP A 118 6.24 6.84 -1.04
C ASP A 118 7.46 7.69 -1.39
N ARG A 119 8.63 7.29 -0.87
CA ARG A 119 9.87 8.01 -1.09
C ARG A 119 10.28 8.04 -2.56
N PHE A 120 10.15 6.91 -3.26
CA PHE A 120 10.51 6.85 -4.66
C PHE A 120 9.62 7.74 -5.53
N LEU A 121 8.31 7.78 -5.27
CA LEU A 121 7.38 8.61 -6.02
C LEU A 121 7.63 10.11 -5.85
N LEU A 122 8.01 10.55 -4.64
CA LEU A 122 8.46 11.92 -4.43
C LEU A 122 9.65 12.30 -5.32
N ILE A 123 10.59 11.36 -5.49
CA ILE A 123 11.78 11.54 -6.33
C ILE A 123 11.42 11.46 -7.82
N TYR A 124 10.61 10.48 -8.22
CA TYR A 124 10.20 10.28 -9.60
C TYR A 124 9.34 11.43 -10.12
N ASN A 125 8.35 11.91 -9.36
CA ASN A 125 7.53 13.06 -9.75
C ASN A 125 8.37 14.34 -9.82
N ARG A 126 9.37 14.50 -8.94
CA ARG A 126 10.36 15.57 -9.08
C ARG A 126 11.19 15.41 -10.37
N LEU A 127 11.61 14.20 -10.71
CA LEU A 127 12.35 13.91 -11.94
C LEU A 127 11.54 14.24 -13.20
N ILE A 128 10.24 13.92 -13.21
CA ILE A 128 9.33 14.31 -14.32
C ILE A 128 9.35 15.82 -14.55
N ARG A 129 9.34 16.62 -13.48
CA ARG A 129 9.33 18.09 -13.57
C ARG A 129 10.69 18.68 -13.95
N GLU A 130 11.77 18.12 -13.43
CA GLU A 130 13.11 18.71 -13.53
C GLU A 130 13.96 18.14 -14.68
N ALA A 131 13.72 16.89 -15.08
CA ALA A 131 14.48 16.17 -16.10
C ALA A 131 13.61 15.06 -16.74
N PRO A 132 12.55 15.43 -17.49
CA PRO A 132 11.58 14.47 -18.05
C PRO A 132 12.21 13.43 -18.97
N GLU A 133 13.33 13.74 -19.64
CA GLU A 133 14.08 12.77 -20.44
C GLU A 133 14.61 11.60 -19.59
N LYS A 134 15.07 11.87 -18.36
CA LYS A 134 15.53 10.84 -17.44
C LYS A 134 14.38 10.05 -16.83
N ALA A 135 13.23 10.69 -16.62
CA ALA A 135 12.02 10.00 -16.18
C ALA A 135 11.52 9.03 -17.27
N ALA A 136 11.57 9.46 -18.54
CA ALA A 136 11.21 8.63 -19.68
C ALA A 136 12.10 7.37 -19.82
N ASP A 137 13.40 7.47 -19.50
CA ASP A 137 14.33 6.33 -19.49
C ASP A 137 13.92 5.22 -18.49
N MET A 138 13.16 5.56 -17.44
CA MET A 138 12.63 4.59 -16.46
C MET A 138 11.40 3.85 -16.98
N ASP A 139 10.76 4.35 -18.03
CA ASP A 139 9.62 3.73 -18.69
C ASP A 139 8.46 3.41 -17.71
N ILE A 140 8.22 4.24 -16.70
CA ILE A 140 7.14 4.04 -15.71
C ILE A 140 5.85 4.70 -16.20
N THR A 141 5.93 5.96 -16.65
CA THR A 141 4.80 6.72 -17.20
C THR A 141 5.26 7.51 -18.42
N GLN A 142 4.30 7.99 -19.23
CA GLN A 142 4.58 8.94 -20.32
C GLN A 142 4.72 10.38 -19.77
N ASN A 143 5.67 10.61 -18.86
CA ASN A 143 5.92 11.89 -18.18
C ASN A 143 4.71 12.47 -17.41
N VAL A 144 3.93 11.58 -16.80
CA VAL A 144 2.81 11.95 -15.94
C VAL A 144 3.15 11.60 -14.49
N GLU A 145 2.97 12.56 -13.57
CA GLU A 145 3.17 12.35 -12.14
C GLU A 145 2.18 11.31 -11.61
N ILE A 146 2.63 10.51 -10.65
CA ILE A 146 1.81 9.49 -9.99
C ILE A 146 1.38 10.01 -8.62
N ASP A 147 0.07 10.00 -8.36
CA ASP A 147 -0.48 10.24 -7.03
C ASP A 147 -0.33 8.99 -6.16
N PHE A 148 0.42 9.10 -5.06
CA PHE A 148 0.69 7.98 -4.17
C PHE A 148 -0.54 7.56 -3.34
N ASP A 149 -1.38 8.51 -2.89
CA ASP A 149 -2.59 8.18 -2.12
C ASP A 149 -3.59 7.42 -2.99
N ASP A 150 -3.73 7.85 -4.26
CA ASP A 150 -4.51 7.17 -5.30
C ASP A 150 -3.97 5.75 -5.57
N TRP A 151 -2.65 5.61 -5.72
CA TRP A 151 -2.02 4.29 -5.98
C TRP A 151 -2.20 3.33 -4.80
N VAL A 152 -1.97 3.79 -3.57
CA VAL A 152 -2.15 2.98 -2.36
C VAL A 152 -3.60 2.50 -2.24
N ARG A 153 -4.57 3.37 -2.52
CA ARG A 153 -6.00 3.04 -2.47
C ARG A 153 -6.40 1.92 -3.43
N VAL A 154 -5.75 1.82 -4.59
CA VAL A 154 -6.06 0.80 -5.60
C VAL A 154 -5.36 -0.53 -5.29
N PHE A 155 -4.11 -0.49 -4.79
CA PHE A 155 -3.25 -1.68 -4.75
C PHE A 155 -2.97 -2.24 -3.34
N PHE A 156 -3.26 -1.52 -2.26
CA PHE A 156 -3.16 -2.06 -0.90
C PHE A 156 -4.52 -2.55 -0.40
N HIS A 157 -4.52 -3.70 0.31
CA HIS A 157 -5.73 -4.28 0.92
C HIS A 157 -6.22 -3.46 2.13
N ASP A 158 -5.27 -3.00 2.93
CA ASP A 158 -5.46 -2.21 4.15
C ASP A 158 -4.12 -1.56 4.51
N LEU A 159 -4.16 -0.69 5.52
CA LEU A 159 -2.98 -0.03 6.07
C LEU A 159 -2.80 -0.34 7.57
N ASP A 160 -3.28 -1.48 8.05
CA ASP A 160 -3.30 -1.79 9.50
C ASP A 160 -1.86 -1.82 10.10
N PHE A 161 -0.82 -2.02 9.27
CA PHE A 161 0.59 -1.89 9.66
C PHE A 161 1.02 -0.46 10.03
N LEU A 162 0.21 0.56 9.72
CA LEU A 162 0.41 1.96 10.12
C LEU A 162 -0.37 2.34 11.39
N LEU A 163 -1.11 1.42 12.02
CA LEU A 163 -1.85 1.69 13.25
C LEU A 163 -0.95 2.27 14.36
N GLY A 164 -1.48 3.25 15.10
CA GLY A 164 -0.74 3.97 16.12
C GLY A 164 0.24 5.00 15.57
N GLN A 165 0.17 5.32 14.28
CA GLN A 165 0.93 6.41 13.66
C GLN A 165 0.00 7.39 12.94
N PRO A 166 0.38 8.68 12.90
CA PRO A 166 -0.29 9.63 12.00
C PRO A 166 -0.15 9.17 10.55
N LEU A 167 -1.27 9.09 9.84
CA LEU A 167 -1.26 8.80 8.41
C LEU A 167 -0.69 10.02 7.65
N PRO A 168 0.32 9.84 6.79
CA PRO A 168 0.99 10.96 6.10
C PRO A 168 0.13 11.56 4.98
N TYR A 169 -0.90 10.82 4.53
CA TYR A 169 -1.88 11.25 3.54
C TYR A 169 -3.31 11.09 4.07
N VAL A 170 -4.30 11.49 3.27
CA VAL A 170 -5.71 11.37 3.65
C VAL A 170 -6.06 9.88 3.86
N HIS A 171 -5.63 9.00 2.95
CA HIS A 171 -5.88 7.55 2.97
C HIS A 171 -7.33 7.25 3.32
N PHE A 172 -8.25 7.97 2.67
CA PHE A 172 -9.65 8.07 3.11
C PHE A 172 -10.29 6.72 3.41
N THR A 173 -10.16 5.77 2.47
CA THR A 173 -10.72 4.42 2.56
C THR A 173 -10.24 3.67 3.81
N PHE A 174 -9.00 3.91 4.23
CA PHE A 174 -8.38 3.24 5.37
C PHE A 174 -8.53 4.04 6.68
N ARG A 175 -8.65 5.36 6.61
CA ARG A 175 -8.70 6.26 7.77
C ARG A 175 -9.90 5.98 8.68
N LYS A 176 -11.09 5.74 8.11
CA LYS A 176 -12.29 5.37 8.90
C LYS A 176 -12.05 4.11 9.73
N ARG A 177 -11.43 3.09 9.13
CA ARG A 177 -11.07 1.84 9.81
C ARG A 177 -10.04 2.09 10.91
N HIS A 178 -8.99 2.85 10.63
CA HIS A 178 -7.95 3.20 11.61
C HIS A 178 -8.54 3.92 12.83
N GLN A 179 -9.35 4.96 12.61
CA GLN A 179 -10.02 5.66 13.71
C GLN A 179 -10.88 4.72 14.54
N ALA A 180 -11.69 3.88 13.91
CA ALA A 180 -12.55 2.94 14.63
C ALA A 180 -11.74 1.94 15.48
N ILE A 181 -10.59 1.48 14.98
CA ILE A 181 -9.66 0.61 15.72
C ILE A 181 -9.02 1.37 16.88
N GLU A 182 -8.47 2.55 16.65
CA GLU A 182 -7.79 3.35 17.67
C GLU A 182 -8.74 3.83 18.77
N ASP A 183 -9.96 4.24 18.42
CA ASP A 183 -11.01 4.63 19.36
C ASP A 183 -11.44 3.47 20.25
N LEU A 184 -11.55 2.25 19.68
CA LEU A 184 -11.83 1.07 20.48
C LEU A 184 -10.68 0.77 21.44
N VAL A 185 -9.43 0.79 20.96
CA VAL A 185 -8.27 0.55 21.84
C VAL A 185 -8.25 1.57 22.98
N LYS A 186 -8.49 2.85 22.67
CA LYS A 186 -8.58 3.91 23.68
C LYS A 186 -9.70 3.65 24.67
N LYS A 187 -10.92 3.33 24.21
CA LYS A 187 -12.06 3.00 25.07
C LYS A 187 -11.77 1.82 26.01
N GLU A 188 -11.14 0.77 25.50
CA GLU A 188 -10.80 -0.40 26.30
C GLU A 188 -9.72 -0.07 27.35
N MET A 189 -8.73 0.77 27.00
CA MET A 189 -7.73 1.28 27.94
C MET A 189 -8.36 2.19 29.01
N ASP A 190 -9.28 3.08 28.63
CA ASP A 190 -10.03 3.93 29.56
C ASP A 190 -10.90 3.11 30.53
N SER A 191 -11.27 1.88 30.13
CA SER A 191 -11.96 0.91 31.00
C SER A 191 -11.04 0.14 31.96
N GLY A 192 -9.74 0.46 31.98
CA GLY A 192 -8.75 -0.14 32.88
C GLY A 192 -8.01 -1.36 32.32
N LYS A 193 -8.20 -1.72 31.05
CA LYS A 193 -7.44 -2.82 30.41
C LYS A 193 -6.04 -2.38 30.04
N SER A 194 -5.09 -3.32 30.03
CA SER A 194 -3.76 -3.07 29.49
C SER A 194 -3.81 -2.77 27.98
N ARG A 195 -2.78 -2.10 27.45
CA ARG A 195 -2.66 -1.84 26.01
C ARG A 195 -2.69 -3.14 25.20
N GLU A 196 -2.02 -4.19 25.68
CA GLU A 196 -1.99 -5.48 24.99
C GLU A 196 -3.37 -6.13 24.90
N GLU A 197 -4.15 -6.11 25.99
CA GLU A 197 -5.51 -6.63 26.01
C GLU A 197 -6.43 -5.81 25.10
N ALA A 198 -6.34 -4.47 25.15
CA ALA A 198 -7.13 -3.58 24.32
C ALA A 198 -6.86 -3.80 22.82
N VAL A 199 -5.59 -3.90 22.43
CA VAL A 199 -5.20 -4.20 21.03
C VAL A 199 -5.67 -5.59 20.62
N LYS A 200 -5.58 -6.62 21.47
CA LYS A 200 -6.11 -7.96 21.16
C LYS A 200 -7.63 -7.96 20.97
N ILE A 201 -8.37 -7.18 21.75
CA ILE A 201 -9.82 -7.02 21.59
C ILE A 201 -10.13 -6.36 20.24
N ALA A 202 -9.44 -5.28 19.91
CA ALA A 202 -9.61 -4.61 18.62
C ALA A 202 -9.22 -5.52 17.45
N GLY A 203 -8.11 -6.26 17.58
CA GLY A 203 -7.65 -7.23 16.59
C GLY A 203 -8.70 -8.28 16.27
N LYS A 204 -9.33 -8.86 17.30
CA LYS A 204 -10.43 -9.82 17.11
C LYS A 204 -11.66 -9.19 16.44
N LYS A 205 -12.06 -7.99 16.86
CA LYS A 205 -13.27 -7.33 16.35
C LYS A 205 -13.14 -6.90 14.89
N TYR A 206 -11.96 -6.39 14.51
CA TYR A 206 -11.70 -5.84 13.18
C TYR A 206 -10.98 -6.83 12.25
N ASN A 207 -10.70 -8.05 12.73
CA ASN A 207 -9.96 -9.08 11.98
C ASN A 207 -8.58 -8.59 11.52
N ILE A 208 -7.81 -7.99 12.43
CA ILE A 208 -6.45 -7.50 12.16
C ILE A 208 -5.48 -8.69 12.22
N GLU A 209 -4.58 -8.81 11.25
CA GLU A 209 -3.59 -9.90 11.27
C GLU A 209 -2.58 -9.79 12.43
N GLU A 210 -2.04 -10.94 12.84
CA GLU A 210 -1.17 -11.05 14.02
C GLU A 210 0.14 -10.26 13.89
N ASP A 211 0.67 -10.14 12.68
CA ASP A 211 1.85 -9.33 12.34
C ASP A 211 1.56 -7.83 12.41
N ALA A 212 0.40 -7.35 11.92
CA ALA A 212 -0.05 -5.98 12.13
C ALA A 212 -0.30 -5.67 13.63
N ILE A 213 -0.90 -6.60 14.38
CA ILE A 213 -1.02 -6.50 15.84
C ILE A 213 0.36 -6.36 16.50
N SER A 214 1.34 -7.15 16.05
CA SER A 214 2.70 -7.11 16.58
C SER A 214 3.37 -5.76 16.32
N ILE A 215 3.22 -5.20 15.12
CA ILE A 215 3.69 -3.84 14.78
C ILE A 215 2.98 -2.79 15.65
N PHE A 216 1.67 -2.89 15.85
CA PHE A 216 0.90 -1.93 16.64
C PHE A 216 1.26 -1.96 18.15
N LEU A 217 1.80 -3.09 18.60
CA LEU A 217 2.40 -3.27 19.92
C LEU A 217 3.90 -2.90 19.97
N ASN A 218 4.45 -2.32 18.91
CA ASN A 218 5.86 -1.94 18.76
C ASN A 218 6.84 -3.10 18.93
N LYS A 219 6.48 -4.29 18.47
CA LYS A 219 7.40 -5.44 18.45
C LYS A 219 8.30 -5.37 17.21
N SER A 220 9.57 -5.66 17.39
CA SER A 220 10.53 -5.84 16.29
C SER A 220 10.18 -7.08 15.46
N ALA A 221 10.53 -7.04 14.18
CA ALA A 221 10.34 -8.17 13.30
C ALA A 221 11.30 -9.31 13.69
N GLY A 222 10.77 -10.51 13.87
CA GLY A 222 11.53 -11.73 14.15
C GLY A 222 11.89 -12.49 12.87
N GLN A 223 12.62 -13.60 13.02
CA GLN A 223 13.04 -14.44 11.88
C GLN A 223 11.85 -14.98 11.08
N GLN A 224 10.77 -15.37 11.74
CA GLN A 224 9.53 -15.85 11.10
C GLN A 224 8.85 -14.76 10.26
N ASP A 225 9.03 -13.49 10.63
CA ASP A 225 8.47 -12.34 9.93
C ASP A 225 9.28 -11.96 8.68
N MET A 226 10.44 -12.62 8.46
CA MET A 226 11.28 -12.42 7.29
C MET A 226 10.87 -13.28 6.09
N GLU A 227 9.84 -14.12 6.23
CA GLU A 227 9.37 -14.97 5.12
C GLU A 227 8.28 -14.32 4.28
N LEU A 228 8.39 -14.54 2.96
CA LEU A 228 7.35 -14.21 1.99
C LEU A 228 6.55 -15.47 1.70
N PHE A 229 5.24 -15.37 1.71
CA PHE A 229 4.38 -16.54 1.51
C PHE A 229 4.22 -16.82 0.02
N PHE A 230 4.71 -17.98 -0.43
CA PHE A 230 4.57 -18.42 -1.80
C PHE A 230 3.12 -18.81 -2.12
N THR A 231 2.60 -18.35 -3.25
CA THR A 231 1.35 -18.79 -3.86
C THR A 231 1.55 -19.04 -5.36
N SER A 232 0.88 -20.05 -5.89
CA SER A 232 1.06 -20.54 -7.27
C SER A 232 0.17 -19.78 -8.25
N THR A 233 0.62 -19.61 -9.49
CA THR A 233 -0.23 -19.17 -10.62
C THR A 233 -1.39 -20.13 -10.92
N GLU A 234 -1.32 -21.37 -10.42
CA GLU A 234 -2.39 -22.37 -10.53
C GLU A 234 -3.52 -22.15 -9.49
N ASN A 235 -3.33 -21.24 -8.53
CA ASN A 235 -4.37 -20.78 -7.59
C ASN A 235 -4.47 -19.25 -7.69
N PRO A 236 -5.25 -18.73 -8.64
CA PRO A 236 -5.26 -17.31 -8.96
C PRO A 236 -5.83 -16.49 -7.79
N ILE A 237 -4.92 -15.93 -6.99
CA ILE A 237 -5.25 -15.09 -5.83
C ILE A 237 -6.08 -13.84 -6.18
N TYR A 238 -6.18 -13.49 -7.46
CA TYR A 238 -6.94 -12.34 -7.94
C TYR A 238 -8.28 -12.71 -8.59
N GLU A 239 -8.58 -13.99 -8.83
CA GLU A 239 -9.74 -14.39 -9.66
C GLU A 239 -11.06 -13.83 -9.13
N HIS A 240 -11.28 -13.92 -7.81
CA HIS A 240 -12.46 -13.39 -7.14
C HIS A 240 -12.65 -11.87 -7.31
N PHE A 241 -11.57 -11.09 -7.46
CA PHE A 241 -11.69 -9.63 -7.67
C PHE A 241 -12.25 -9.26 -9.04
N TYR A 242 -12.10 -10.13 -10.02
CA TYR A 242 -12.57 -9.93 -11.40
C TYR A 242 -13.88 -10.64 -11.69
N ASP A 243 -14.25 -11.62 -10.87
CA ASP A 243 -15.47 -12.39 -11.01
C ASP A 243 -16.70 -11.63 -10.47
N VAL A 244 -17.65 -11.38 -11.36
CA VAL A 244 -18.94 -10.73 -11.07
C VAL A 244 -19.92 -11.66 -10.35
N GLU A 245 -19.68 -12.98 -10.40
CA GLU A 245 -20.48 -14.01 -9.72
C GLU A 245 -19.88 -14.43 -8.37
N SER A 246 -18.74 -13.85 -7.98
CA SER A 246 -18.12 -14.16 -6.69
C SER A 246 -19.04 -13.76 -5.53
N ALA A 247 -19.02 -14.54 -4.45
CA ALA A 247 -19.83 -14.26 -3.25
C ALA A 247 -19.50 -12.93 -2.56
N GLU A 248 -18.39 -12.30 -2.94
CA GLU A 248 -17.92 -10.99 -2.48
C GLU A 248 -18.14 -9.87 -3.52
N GLY A 249 -18.66 -10.19 -4.71
CA GLY A 249 -19.12 -9.20 -5.69
C GLY A 249 -20.24 -8.33 -5.10
N LEU A 250 -20.29 -7.06 -5.51
CA LEU A 250 -21.39 -6.19 -5.11
C LEU A 250 -22.69 -6.67 -5.79
N MET A 251 -23.82 -6.57 -5.09
CA MET A 251 -25.11 -7.19 -5.47
C MET A 251 -25.68 -6.77 -6.84
N ASP A 252 -25.02 -5.85 -7.55
CA ASP A 252 -25.43 -5.32 -8.86
C ASP A 252 -24.65 -5.91 -10.05
N GLY A 253 -23.90 -7.02 -9.86
CA GLY A 253 -23.12 -7.65 -10.94
C GLY A 253 -21.86 -6.88 -11.33
N GLU A 254 -21.38 -6.00 -10.44
CA GLU A 254 -20.12 -5.28 -10.57
C GLU A 254 -18.99 -6.07 -9.88
N SER A 255 -17.87 -6.27 -10.58
CA SER A 255 -16.68 -6.90 -9.98
C SER A 255 -16.01 -5.95 -8.99
N LEU A 256 -15.36 -6.50 -7.97
CA LEU A 256 -14.65 -5.71 -6.96
C LEU A 256 -13.60 -4.77 -7.59
N VAL A 257 -12.93 -5.19 -8.66
CA VAL A 257 -11.97 -4.34 -9.38
C VAL A 257 -12.63 -3.12 -9.99
N HIS A 258 -13.81 -3.25 -10.61
CA HIS A 258 -14.52 -2.09 -11.17
C HIS A 258 -14.88 -1.10 -10.05
N HIS A 259 -15.42 -1.62 -8.95
CA HIS A 259 -15.75 -0.81 -7.79
C HIS A 259 -14.54 -0.06 -7.22
N VAL A 260 -13.38 -0.72 -7.09
CA VAL A 260 -12.14 -0.09 -6.62
C VAL A 260 -11.73 1.07 -7.52
N TYR A 261 -11.72 0.88 -8.84
CA TYR A 261 -11.38 1.96 -9.76
C TYR A 261 -12.41 3.09 -9.76
N PHE A 262 -13.70 2.77 -9.67
CA PHE A 262 -14.76 3.76 -9.58
C PHE A 262 -14.66 4.59 -8.30
N LEU A 263 -14.48 3.96 -7.15
CA LEU A 263 -14.32 4.64 -5.87
C LEU A 263 -13.04 5.48 -5.85
N ALA A 264 -11.93 4.95 -6.37
CA ALA A 264 -10.68 5.69 -6.47
C ALA A 264 -10.84 6.96 -7.34
N HIS A 265 -11.55 6.86 -8.47
CA HIS A 265 -11.92 8.00 -9.30
C HIS A 265 -12.72 9.05 -8.52
N GLN A 266 -13.78 8.65 -7.80
CA GLN A 266 -14.65 9.58 -7.05
C GLN A 266 -13.89 10.34 -5.95
N LEU A 267 -12.92 9.67 -5.33
CA LEU A 267 -12.19 10.19 -4.18
C LEU A 267 -10.87 10.89 -4.57
N LYS A 268 -10.53 10.97 -5.86
CA LYS A 268 -9.25 11.53 -6.31
C LYS A 268 -9.19 13.04 -6.08
N GLY A 269 -8.15 13.50 -5.40
CA GLY A 269 -7.89 14.92 -5.14
C GLY A 269 -8.80 15.58 -4.10
N LEU A 270 -9.68 14.81 -3.44
CA LEU A 270 -10.56 15.34 -2.41
C LEU A 270 -9.84 15.53 -1.07
N THR A 271 -10.23 16.58 -0.34
CA THR A 271 -9.94 16.71 1.09
C THR A 271 -10.70 15.66 1.89
N LEU A 272 -10.33 15.48 3.16
CA LEU A 272 -11.02 14.55 4.06
C LEU A 272 -12.53 14.84 4.15
N SER A 273 -12.91 16.09 4.38
CA SER A 273 -14.33 16.47 4.51
C SER A 273 -15.13 16.25 3.23
N GLU A 274 -14.51 16.46 2.06
CA GLU A 274 -15.17 16.21 0.77
C GLU A 274 -15.35 14.71 0.53
N ALA A 275 -14.32 13.91 0.82
CA ALA A 275 -14.39 12.46 0.73
C ALA A 275 -15.43 11.86 1.69
N GLU A 276 -15.56 12.40 2.92
CA GLU A 276 -16.60 12.01 3.87
C GLU A 276 -18.02 12.25 3.32
N ALA A 277 -18.24 13.41 2.70
CA ALA A 277 -19.51 13.75 2.10
C ALA A 277 -19.88 12.79 0.95
N VAL A 278 -18.95 12.55 0.01
CA VAL A 278 -19.15 11.64 -1.12
C VAL A 278 -19.47 10.23 -0.65
N VAL A 279 -18.71 9.68 0.30
CA VAL A 279 -18.98 8.32 0.79
C VAL A 279 -20.27 8.24 1.60
N SER A 280 -20.63 9.28 2.35
CA SER A 280 -21.93 9.31 3.01
C SER A 280 -23.09 9.29 2.02
N GLU A 281 -22.95 9.95 0.87
CA GLU A 281 -23.93 9.91 -0.22
C GLU A 281 -24.02 8.52 -0.86
N ILE A 282 -22.87 7.89 -1.17
CA ILE A 282 -22.82 6.51 -1.68
C ILE A 282 -23.48 5.54 -0.70
N GLU A 283 -23.14 5.59 0.59
CA GLU A 283 -23.71 4.73 1.63
C GLU A 283 -25.23 4.92 1.82
N LYS A 284 -25.77 6.12 1.53
CA LYS A 284 -27.22 6.37 1.56
C LYS A 284 -27.90 5.75 0.35
N LEU A 285 -27.27 5.80 -0.82
CA LEU A 285 -27.81 5.23 -2.05
C LEU A 285 -27.80 3.70 -2.00
N SER A 286 -26.79 3.06 -1.40
CA SER A 286 -26.70 1.60 -1.28
C SER A 286 -27.60 0.97 -0.21
N LYS A 287 -28.32 1.77 0.59
CA LYS A 287 -29.27 1.31 1.62
C LYS A 287 -30.74 1.33 1.16
N HIS A 288 -30.97 1.62 -0.12
CA HIS A 288 -32.26 1.63 -0.78
C HIS A 288 -32.28 0.64 -1.94
#